data_AF-A0A401Q583-F1
#
_entry.id   AF-A0A401Q583-F1
#
_cell.length_a   1.000
_cell.length_b   1.000
_cell.length_c   1.000
_cell.angle_alpha   90.00
_cell.angle_beta   90.00
_cell.angle_gamma   90.00
#
_symmetry.space_group_name_H-M   'P 1'
#
loop_
_entity.id
_entity.type
_entity.pdbx_description
1 polymer ?
#
loop_
_entity_poly.entity_id
_entity_poly.type
_entity_poly.pdbx_seq_one_letter_code
_entity_poly.pdbx_strand_id
1 'polypeptide(L)'
;MVSQHFEADEWALVSGNEETGPTRLPFVTTPRMHAFAAFKYGAILLSVILGAVITYHNCSAPDSLVISRSINLGATKLGQLWQSPNYRNRTATLETLSKLSFNKSYHSASQCDIDPNGRFDCAFNELIDMKKCQARGCCWNPEVNALSPLCFLPSNYPSYNVDYLMPTSTGFTGTLSRTEKTLFLNDIMTLQLNVIYETAGRLHFTLKDPRSKRYEVPIDVPKVTKRASTQLYTVKFSFRPFGIIIQRKSNGLVLLNTTVGPLFYADQFLQISTSLASKHISGLGEHMTNLVLNVNWTQLTHWNRDQGPRPNANLYGSHPFYLVMEEDGSAHGVFLLNSNAKDILLQPTPALTWRMIGGILDFYVFLGPDPKTVIRQYMDVIGYPIMPPYWSLGFHLCRWGYWSTNITRQVVENMTKANMPQVRER
;
A
#
# COMPACT_ATOMS: atom_id res chain seq x y z
N MET A 1 -38.05 -36.61 2.21
CA MET A 1 -37.42 -37.90 2.55
C MET A 1 -36.70 -38.40 1.32
N VAL A 2 -35.45 -37.98 1.12
CA VAL A 2 -34.48 -38.56 0.16
C VAL A 2 -33.11 -38.25 0.78
N SER A 3 -32.46 -39.26 1.33
CA SER A 3 -31.07 -39.20 1.79
C SER A 3 -30.16 -39.51 0.62
N GLN A 4 -29.16 -38.68 0.36
CA GLN A 4 -28.00 -39.08 -0.43
C GLN A 4 -26.78 -39.03 0.49
N HIS A 5 -26.25 -40.23 0.75
CA HIS A 5 -24.99 -40.46 1.42
C HIS A 5 -23.84 -39.98 0.53
N PHE A 6 -22.88 -39.27 1.13
CA PHE A 6 -21.55 -39.08 0.56
C PHE A 6 -20.63 -40.11 1.22
N GLU A 7 -20.13 -41.05 0.43
CA GLU A 7 -19.03 -41.95 0.80
C GLU A 7 -17.73 -41.15 0.86
N ALA A 8 -16.94 -41.38 1.91
CA ALA A 8 -15.60 -40.85 2.06
C ALA A 8 -14.59 -41.92 1.60
N ASP A 9 -13.73 -41.56 0.66
CA ASP A 9 -12.67 -42.44 0.15
C ASP A 9 -11.65 -42.78 1.26
N GLU A 10 -11.58 -44.06 1.62
CA GLU A 10 -10.52 -44.68 2.41
C GLU A 10 -9.21 -44.72 1.61
N TRP A 11 -8.16 -44.08 2.12
CA TRP A 11 -6.79 -44.35 1.67
C TRP A 11 -6.22 -45.51 2.49
N ALA A 12 -6.27 -46.70 1.90
CA ALA A 12 -5.69 -47.93 2.44
C ALA A 12 -4.16 -47.87 2.52
N LEU A 13 -3.62 -48.11 3.70
CA LEU A 13 -2.21 -48.47 3.92
C LEU A 13 -2.02 -49.94 3.57
N VAL A 14 -1.26 -50.22 2.52
CA VAL A 14 -0.86 -51.59 2.15
C VAL A 14 0.31 -52.03 3.03
N SER A 15 0.09 -53.11 3.77
CA SER A 15 1.11 -53.89 4.47
C SER A 15 1.56 -55.07 3.60
N GLY A 16 2.85 -55.40 3.64
CA GLY A 16 3.41 -56.59 3.00
C GLY A 16 4.73 -56.98 3.66
N ASN A 17 4.70 -58.11 4.36
CA ASN A 17 5.79 -58.74 5.11
C ASN A 17 6.54 -59.79 4.25
N GLU A 18 7.84 -59.96 4.58
CA GLU A 18 8.67 -61.19 4.57
C GLU A 18 8.95 -61.89 3.21
N GLU A 19 10.11 -62.49 2.89
CA GLU A 19 11.19 -63.18 3.63
C GLU A 19 12.33 -63.40 2.57
N THR A 20 13.66 -63.45 2.81
CA THR A 20 14.50 -64.49 3.47
C THR A 20 15.99 -64.04 3.46
N GLY A 21 16.73 -64.22 4.57
CA GLY A 21 18.17 -63.87 4.74
C GLY A 21 19.18 -64.86 4.12
N PRO A 22 20.36 -65.15 4.73
CA PRO A 22 21.17 -64.41 5.71
C PRO A 22 22.69 -64.37 5.33
N THR A 23 23.54 -63.61 6.02
CA THR A 23 24.85 -64.13 6.49
C THR A 23 25.61 -63.18 7.45
N ARG A 24 25.92 -63.75 8.63
CA ARG A 24 27.08 -63.55 9.52
C ARG A 24 27.18 -62.29 10.40
N LEU A 25 26.78 -62.50 11.66
CA LEU A 25 27.49 -62.08 12.89
C LEU A 25 28.90 -62.73 12.95
N PRO A 26 29.92 -62.27 13.75
CA PRO A 26 29.78 -61.92 15.18
C PRO A 26 30.63 -60.74 15.75
N PHE A 27 30.07 -60.07 16.77
CA PHE A 27 30.57 -59.86 18.14
C PHE A 27 31.96 -59.21 18.50
N VAL A 28 31.87 -58.43 19.59
CA VAL A 28 32.79 -58.13 20.72
C VAL A 28 33.69 -56.86 20.74
N THR A 29 33.58 -56.17 21.90
CA THR A 29 34.62 -55.48 22.72
C THR A 29 35.07 -54.04 22.43
N THR A 30 34.72 -53.13 23.34
CA THR A 30 35.58 -52.07 23.89
C THR A 30 36.59 -52.69 24.88
N PRO A 31 37.86 -52.22 25.07
CA PRO A 31 38.16 -50.97 25.81
C PRO A 31 39.54 -50.25 25.57
N ARG A 32 39.71 -49.05 26.19
CA ARG A 32 40.97 -48.36 26.67
C ARG A 32 42.03 -47.92 25.64
N MET A 33 42.92 -46.94 25.85
CA MET A 33 43.06 -45.67 26.61
C MET A 33 44.44 -45.07 26.16
N HIS A 34 44.66 -43.76 26.39
CA HIS A 34 45.93 -42.98 26.28
C HIS A 34 46.29 -42.45 24.87
N ALA A 35 46.80 -41.23 24.64
CA ALA A 35 47.31 -40.16 25.51
C ALA A 35 47.50 -38.84 24.70
N PHE A 36 47.49 -37.70 25.41
CA PHE A 36 48.15 -36.42 25.12
C PHE A 36 47.96 -35.68 23.78
N ALA A 37 47.18 -34.58 23.84
CA ALA A 37 47.67 -33.22 23.55
C ALA A 37 46.66 -32.17 24.02
N ALA A 38 46.82 -31.74 25.28
CA ALA A 38 46.29 -30.47 25.74
C ALA A 38 47.10 -29.34 25.09
N PHE A 39 46.45 -28.40 24.41
CA PHE A 39 46.73 -26.96 24.47
C PHE A 39 45.79 -26.24 23.51
N LYS A 40 45.19 -25.16 24.03
CA LYS A 40 44.24 -24.21 23.41
C LYS A 40 42.77 -24.46 23.75
N TYR A 41 42.12 -23.37 24.15
CA TYR A 41 40.68 -23.18 24.39
C TYR A 41 40.13 -23.38 25.81
N GLY A 42 40.99 -23.35 26.85
CA GLY A 42 40.57 -23.24 28.26
C GLY A 42 40.52 -21.81 28.83
N ALA A 43 40.82 -20.77 28.05
CA ALA A 43 41.00 -19.39 28.56
C ALA A 43 39.94 -18.38 28.13
N ILE A 44 38.91 -18.78 27.38
CA ILE A 44 37.90 -17.83 26.85
C ILE A 44 36.54 -17.97 27.57
N LEU A 45 36.32 -19.06 28.31
CA LEU A 45 35.03 -19.30 28.97
C LEU A 45 34.91 -18.70 30.39
N LEU A 46 36.02 -18.30 31.03
CA LEU A 46 36.00 -17.74 32.39
C LEU A 46 36.01 -16.21 32.46
N SER A 47 36.24 -15.51 31.35
CA SER A 47 36.19 -14.03 31.29
C SER A 47 34.82 -13.47 30.91
N VAL A 48 33.93 -14.29 30.34
CA VAL A 48 32.58 -13.85 29.93
C VAL A 48 31.56 -13.96 31.08
N ILE A 49 31.78 -14.89 32.02
CA ILE A 49 30.85 -15.13 33.14
C ILE A 49 31.08 -14.14 34.32
N LEU A 50 32.29 -13.56 34.46
CA LEU A 50 32.55 -12.52 35.47
C LEU A 50 32.13 -11.10 35.02
N GLY A 51 31.99 -10.85 33.71
CA GLY A 51 31.55 -9.56 33.16
C GLY A 51 30.03 -9.33 33.21
N ALA A 52 29.24 -10.42 33.25
CA ALA A 52 27.78 -10.36 33.27
C ALA A 52 27.18 -10.16 34.68
N VAL A 53 27.97 -10.36 35.75
CA VAL A 53 27.48 -10.23 37.13
C VAL A 53 27.72 -8.83 37.71
N ILE A 54 28.63 -8.03 37.14
CA ILE A 54 28.89 -6.65 37.60
C ILE A 54 28.01 -5.60 36.88
N THR A 55 27.38 -5.94 35.76
CA THR A 55 26.43 -5.06 35.05
C THR A 55 24.98 -5.18 35.51
N TYR A 56 24.65 -6.14 36.39
CA TYR A 56 23.26 -6.34 36.86
C TYR A 56 22.92 -5.60 38.17
N HIS A 57 23.86 -4.85 38.76
CA HIS A 57 23.61 -4.21 40.06
C HIS A 57 23.75 -2.69 40.16
N ASN A 58 23.63 -1.93 39.06
CA ASN A 58 23.29 -0.51 39.18
C ASN A 58 22.55 0.05 37.96
N CYS A 59 21.25 0.26 38.19
CA CYS A 59 20.38 1.33 37.68
C CYS A 59 19.98 1.39 36.19
N SER A 60 18.69 1.11 35.97
CA SER A 60 17.67 2.08 35.56
C SER A 60 17.92 2.92 34.29
N ALA A 61 17.10 2.67 33.27
CA ALA A 61 16.89 3.50 32.07
C ALA A 61 16.30 4.91 32.39
N PRO A 62 16.01 5.81 31.42
CA PRO A 62 16.28 5.79 29.97
C PRO A 62 16.83 7.11 29.38
N ASP A 63 17.33 7.10 28.13
CA ASP A 63 16.88 7.98 27.02
C ASP A 63 17.95 8.24 25.93
N SER A 64 17.50 8.12 24.68
CA SER A 64 18.08 8.63 23.43
C SER A 64 19.40 8.01 22.92
N LEU A 65 19.27 6.96 22.10
CA LEU A 65 20.34 6.48 21.23
C LEU A 65 20.34 7.30 19.93
N VAL A 66 21.21 8.31 19.86
CA VAL A 66 21.57 9.00 18.62
C VAL A 66 22.61 8.13 17.89
N ILE A 67 22.21 7.55 16.76
CA ILE A 67 23.15 6.94 15.81
C ILE A 67 23.70 8.08 14.93
N SER A 68 24.92 8.55 15.24
CA SER A 68 25.66 9.41 14.31
C SER A 68 26.38 8.54 13.28
N ARG A 69 25.89 8.54 12.04
CA ARG A 69 26.70 8.15 10.88
C ARG A 69 27.77 9.23 10.65
N SER A 70 29.02 8.81 10.65
CA SER A 70 30.16 9.57 10.19
C SER A 70 30.04 9.88 8.69
N ILE A 71 29.98 11.16 8.34
CA ILE A 71 30.29 11.64 6.98
C ILE A 71 31.55 12.48 7.11
N ASN A 72 32.61 12.01 6.44
CA ASN A 72 33.82 12.77 6.18
C ASN A 72 33.47 13.99 5.30
N LEU A 73 33.63 15.18 5.85
CA LEU A 73 33.78 16.41 5.08
C LEU A 73 35.04 17.11 5.60
N GLY A 74 36.15 16.86 4.91
CA GLY A 74 37.37 17.63 5.08
C GLY A 74 37.13 19.05 4.63
N ALA A 75 37.11 19.97 5.58
CA ALA A 75 37.18 21.41 5.35
C ALA A 75 38.65 21.84 5.40
N THR A 76 39.12 22.53 4.37
CA THR A 76 40.35 23.32 4.46
C THR A 76 40.03 24.69 5.06
N LYS A 77 40.63 24.91 6.24
CA LYS A 77 40.93 26.20 6.91
C LYS A 77 39.73 27.08 7.32
N LEU A 78 39.48 27.15 8.63
CA LEU A 78 40.12 28.16 9.50
C LEU A 78 39.91 27.77 10.96
N GLY A 79 40.98 27.89 11.75
CA GLY A 79 41.06 27.39 13.12
C GLY A 79 40.64 28.39 14.19
N GLN A 80 40.76 27.87 15.42
CA GLN A 80 40.71 28.54 16.73
C GLN A 80 39.31 28.90 17.26
N LEU A 81 38.75 28.03 18.11
CA LEU A 81 38.80 28.17 19.58
C LEU A 81 37.94 27.07 20.24
N TRP A 82 38.59 26.21 21.01
CA TRP A 82 37.93 25.36 22.01
C TRP A 82 37.75 26.17 23.28
N GLN A 83 36.52 26.29 23.78
CA GLN A 83 36.16 26.34 25.21
C GLN A 83 34.64 26.27 25.35
N SER A 84 34.17 25.31 26.14
CA SER A 84 32.79 25.20 26.68
C SER A 84 32.87 25.49 28.19
N PRO A 85 31.79 25.71 28.96
CA PRO A 85 30.39 26.00 28.63
C PRO A 85 29.92 27.34 29.24
N ASN A 86 28.90 28.00 28.67
CA ASN A 86 28.01 28.81 29.51
C ASN A 86 26.61 28.97 28.91
N TYR A 87 25.65 28.55 29.72
CA TYR A 87 24.22 28.60 29.53
C TYR A 87 23.75 30.03 29.79
N ARG A 88 23.68 30.88 28.76
CA ARG A 88 22.88 32.13 28.72
C ARG A 88 22.96 32.76 27.34
N ASN A 89 21.83 33.31 26.88
CA ASN A 89 21.63 34.10 25.65
C ASN A 89 21.19 33.32 24.39
N ARG A 90 20.07 32.59 24.51
CA ARG A 90 19.08 32.52 23.41
C ARG A 90 18.47 33.92 23.25
N THR A 91 19.08 34.76 22.41
CA THR A 91 18.42 35.94 21.82
C THR A 91 19.20 36.58 20.66
N ALA A 92 20.46 36.20 20.39
CA ALA A 92 21.27 36.86 19.37
C ALA A 92 21.52 36.06 18.07
N THR A 93 20.81 34.94 17.85
CA THR A 93 20.90 34.13 16.62
C THR A 93 19.64 34.19 15.72
N LEU A 94 18.59 34.90 16.14
CA LEU A 94 17.41 35.17 15.31
C LEU A 94 17.52 36.44 14.45
N GLU A 95 18.52 37.30 14.67
CA GLU A 95 18.70 38.53 13.88
C GLU A 95 19.77 38.44 12.77
N THR A 96 20.55 37.36 12.72
CA THR A 96 21.59 37.16 11.70
C THR A 96 21.17 36.19 10.59
N LEU A 97 20.07 35.46 10.77
CA LEU A 97 19.45 34.61 9.74
C LEU A 97 18.35 35.35 8.94
N SER A 98 17.94 36.55 9.35
CA SER A 98 16.98 37.39 8.62
C SER A 98 17.64 38.32 7.58
N LYS A 99 18.98 38.31 7.47
CA LYS A 99 19.74 39.16 6.54
C LYS A 99 20.52 38.41 5.45
N LEU A 100 20.36 37.09 5.35
CA LEU A 100 20.78 36.36 4.16
C LEU A 100 19.67 36.44 3.11
N SER A 101 19.64 37.58 2.41
CA SER A 101 18.92 37.72 1.14
C SER A 101 19.54 36.75 0.13
N PHE A 102 19.07 35.50 0.13
CA PHE A 102 19.36 34.58 -0.95
C PHE A 102 18.63 35.08 -2.18
N ASN A 103 19.43 35.53 -3.15
CA ASN A 103 19.04 35.98 -4.48
C ASN A 103 17.88 35.16 -5.03
N LYS A 104 16.69 35.78 -5.06
CA LYS A 104 15.62 35.42 -6.01
C LYS A 104 16.14 35.74 -7.42
N SER A 105 16.68 34.75 -8.12
CA SER A 105 16.64 34.73 -9.59
C SER A 105 15.64 33.64 -10.02
N TYR A 106 14.42 34.10 -10.34
CA TYR A 106 13.93 34.22 -11.72
C TYR A 106 13.76 32.88 -12.45
N HIS A 107 12.69 32.19 -12.08
CA HIS A 107 11.60 31.80 -12.98
C HIS A 107 10.34 31.56 -12.13
N SER A 108 9.65 32.63 -11.69
CA SER A 108 8.26 32.51 -11.24
C SER A 108 7.39 32.41 -12.49
N ALA A 109 7.44 31.25 -13.11
CA ALA A 109 6.51 30.93 -14.16
C ALA A 109 5.23 30.46 -13.44
N SER A 110 4.08 31.07 -13.77
CA SER A 110 2.76 30.85 -13.12
C SER A 110 2.41 29.38 -12.89
N GLN A 111 2.99 28.46 -13.66
CA GLN A 111 2.79 27.02 -13.53
C GLN A 111 3.38 26.39 -12.26
N CYS A 112 4.31 27.06 -11.58
CA CYS A 112 4.92 26.58 -10.33
C CYS A 112 4.32 27.22 -9.08
N ASP A 113 3.37 28.15 -9.24
CA ASP A 113 2.65 28.76 -8.14
C ASP A 113 1.48 27.85 -7.70
N ILE A 114 1.84 26.77 -7.00
CA ILE A 114 0.90 25.75 -6.53
C ILE A 114 0.94 25.71 -5.00
N ASP A 115 -0.25 25.80 -4.39
CA ASP A 115 -0.44 25.63 -2.94
C ASP A 115 0.28 24.36 -2.45
N PRO A 116 1.04 24.40 -1.33
CA PRO A 116 1.78 23.25 -0.84
C PRO A 116 0.98 21.96 -0.78
N ASN A 117 -0.28 22.00 -0.33
CA ASN A 117 -1.11 20.80 -0.23
C ASN A 117 -1.51 20.25 -1.61
N GLY A 118 -1.63 21.12 -2.61
CA GLY A 118 -1.98 20.80 -4.00
C GLY A 118 -0.83 20.29 -4.86
N ARG A 119 0.39 20.20 -4.32
CA ARG A 119 1.57 19.75 -5.06
C ARG A 119 1.54 18.23 -5.26
N PHE A 120 1.65 17.77 -6.50
CA PHE A 120 1.83 16.34 -6.81
C PHE A 120 3.31 16.04 -6.99
N ASP A 121 3.81 15.02 -6.29
CA ASP A 121 5.23 14.65 -6.27
C ASP A 121 5.78 14.31 -7.67
N CYS A 122 6.93 14.89 -8.02
CA CYS A 122 7.71 14.62 -9.24
C CYS A 122 9.07 13.95 -8.95
N ALA A 123 9.37 13.69 -7.67
CA ALA A 123 10.56 12.95 -7.28
C ALA A 123 10.37 11.43 -7.43
N PHE A 124 9.13 10.94 -7.37
CA PHE A 124 8.77 9.52 -7.50
C PHE A 124 9.49 8.64 -6.46
N ASN A 125 9.51 9.11 -5.20
CA ASN A 125 10.22 8.49 -4.07
C ASN A 125 11.75 8.46 -4.19
N GLU A 126 12.33 9.24 -5.11
CA GLU A 126 13.78 9.43 -5.19
C GLU A 126 14.24 10.70 -4.46
N LEU A 127 15.43 10.64 -3.84
CA LEU A 127 16.08 11.85 -3.34
C LEU A 127 16.65 12.63 -4.53
N ILE A 128 16.03 13.77 -4.84
CA ILE A 128 16.35 14.59 -6.00
C ILE A 128 16.79 16.00 -5.57
N ASP A 129 17.79 16.55 -6.27
CA ASP A 129 18.20 17.94 -6.10
C ASP A 129 17.44 18.87 -7.08
N MET A 130 17.60 20.18 -6.88
CA MET A 130 16.95 21.19 -7.72
C MET A 130 17.24 21.00 -9.22
N LYS A 131 18.49 20.68 -9.59
CA LYS A 131 18.90 20.58 -11.00
C LYS A 131 18.24 19.39 -11.67
N LYS A 132 18.24 18.22 -11.02
CA LYS A 132 17.57 17.02 -11.52
C LYS A 132 16.05 17.21 -11.58
N CYS A 133 15.45 17.89 -10.60
CA CYS A 133 14.03 18.21 -10.63
C CYS A 133 13.65 19.07 -11.84
N GLN A 134 14.40 20.14 -12.08
CA GLN A 134 14.20 21.02 -13.23
C GLN A 134 14.45 20.30 -14.55
N ALA A 135 15.43 19.39 -14.60
CA ALA A 135 15.70 18.56 -15.78
C ALA A 135 14.53 17.60 -16.12
N ARG A 136 13.67 17.26 -15.15
CA ARG A 136 12.42 16.51 -15.37
C ARG A 136 11.27 17.40 -15.86
N GLY A 137 11.50 18.70 -16.05
CA GLY A 137 10.46 19.69 -16.34
C GLY A 137 9.57 20.01 -15.13
N CYS A 138 10.06 19.77 -13.92
CA CYS A 138 9.30 19.95 -12.68
C CYS A 138 9.67 21.23 -11.92
N CYS A 139 8.78 21.62 -11.02
CA CYS A 139 8.97 22.78 -10.16
C CYS A 139 9.71 22.40 -8.89
N TRP A 140 10.65 23.26 -8.48
CA TRP A 140 11.37 23.11 -7.22
C TRP A 140 11.04 24.30 -6.31
N ASN A 141 10.41 24.04 -5.17
CA ASN A 141 10.16 25.06 -4.15
C ASN A 141 10.45 24.49 -2.75
N PRO A 142 11.49 24.97 -2.05
CA PRO A 142 11.86 24.50 -0.72
C PRO A 142 11.01 25.09 0.43
N GLU A 143 9.88 25.75 0.16
CA GLU A 143 9.01 26.33 1.19
C GLU A 143 8.61 25.35 2.31
N VAL A 144 8.50 25.92 3.52
CA VAL A 144 8.70 25.33 4.86
C VAL A 144 7.52 24.47 5.36
N ASN A 145 7.00 23.55 4.53
CA ASN A 145 6.18 22.45 5.04
C ASN A 145 6.91 21.13 4.83
N ALA A 146 7.40 20.53 5.92
CA ALA A 146 8.30 19.37 5.91
C ALA A 146 7.73 18.12 5.19
N LEU A 147 6.41 18.06 4.98
CA LEU A 147 5.75 16.90 4.37
C LEU A 147 5.35 17.11 2.89
N SER A 148 5.30 18.36 2.42
CA SER A 148 4.99 18.66 1.01
C SER A 148 6.20 18.35 0.12
N PRO A 149 6.01 17.83 -1.10
CA PRO A 149 7.10 17.56 -2.01
C PRO A 149 7.81 18.86 -2.42
N LEU A 150 9.14 18.85 -2.29
CA LEU A 150 10.00 19.94 -2.73
C LEU A 150 10.09 20.02 -4.26
N CYS A 151 10.06 18.85 -4.92
CA CYS A 151 10.00 18.67 -6.36
C CYS A 151 8.61 18.20 -6.78
N PHE A 152 7.86 19.02 -7.51
CA PHE A 152 6.47 18.75 -7.83
C PHE A 152 6.13 19.05 -9.30
N LEU A 153 5.06 18.40 -9.77
CA LEU A 153 4.57 18.54 -11.13
C LEU A 153 3.95 19.93 -11.33
N PRO A 154 4.36 20.72 -12.34
CA PRO A 154 3.71 21.98 -12.70
C PRO A 154 2.29 21.75 -13.22
N SER A 155 1.47 22.81 -13.19
CA SER A 155 0.09 22.76 -13.69
C SER A 155 -0.02 22.49 -15.19
N ASN A 156 1.03 22.79 -15.96
CA ASN A 156 1.11 22.55 -17.41
C ASN A 156 1.96 21.31 -17.76
N TYR A 157 2.24 20.41 -16.81
CA TYR A 157 3.02 19.21 -17.11
C TYR A 157 2.36 18.40 -18.24
N PRO A 158 3.12 17.96 -19.26
CA PRO A 158 2.57 17.22 -20.40
C PRO A 158 1.77 16.00 -19.94
N SER A 159 0.58 15.81 -20.49
CA SER A 159 -0.32 14.68 -20.20
C SER A 159 -0.90 14.14 -21.51
N TYR A 160 -1.78 13.15 -21.42
CA TYR A 160 -2.56 12.71 -22.58
C TYR A 160 -3.59 13.77 -22.96
N ASN A 161 -3.97 13.79 -24.23
CA ASN A 161 -5.07 14.57 -24.76
C ASN A 161 -6.10 13.63 -25.38
N VAL A 162 -7.36 14.06 -25.43
CA VAL A 162 -8.42 13.33 -26.14
C VAL A 162 -8.30 13.63 -27.63
N ASP A 163 -8.05 12.60 -28.44
CA ASP A 163 -8.05 12.71 -29.91
C ASP A 163 -9.48 12.72 -30.44
N TYR A 164 -10.27 11.75 -29.99
CA TYR A 164 -11.70 11.68 -30.24
C TYR A 164 -12.42 10.97 -29.09
N LEU A 165 -13.71 11.29 -28.93
CA LEU A 165 -14.60 10.66 -27.98
C LEU A 165 -15.95 10.43 -28.66
N MET A 166 -16.38 9.17 -28.74
CA MET A 166 -17.61 8.76 -29.39
C MET A 166 -18.55 8.07 -28.40
N PRO A 167 -19.87 8.34 -28.48
CA PRO A 167 -20.84 7.60 -27.71
C PRO A 167 -20.92 6.14 -28.19
N THR A 168 -21.12 5.22 -27.27
CA THR A 168 -21.42 3.81 -27.53
C THR A 168 -22.82 3.46 -27.03
N SER A 169 -23.28 2.24 -27.28
CA SER A 169 -24.56 1.76 -26.76
C SER A 169 -24.61 1.71 -25.23
N THR A 170 -23.45 1.59 -24.55
CA THR A 170 -23.32 1.46 -23.09
C THR A 170 -22.71 2.68 -22.39
N GLY A 171 -22.06 3.59 -23.13
CA GLY A 171 -21.43 4.79 -22.58
C GLY A 171 -20.60 5.54 -23.62
N PHE A 172 -19.28 5.56 -23.46
CA PHE A 172 -18.35 6.26 -24.35
C PHE A 172 -17.11 5.43 -24.63
N THR A 173 -16.50 5.66 -25.79
CA THR A 173 -15.17 5.17 -26.13
C THR A 173 -14.36 6.30 -26.76
N GLY A 174 -13.06 6.32 -26.55
CA GLY A 174 -12.21 7.37 -27.10
C GLY A 174 -10.75 6.97 -27.17
N THR A 175 -10.00 7.63 -28.03
CA THR A 175 -8.54 7.47 -28.09
C THR A 175 -7.88 8.67 -27.44
N LEU A 176 -6.87 8.39 -26.63
CA LEU A 176 -6.04 9.38 -25.99
C LEU A 176 -4.63 9.26 -26.54
N SER A 177 -3.99 10.39 -26.82
CA SER A 177 -2.59 10.43 -27.25
C SER A 177 -1.76 11.33 -26.36
N ARG A 178 -0.48 10.97 -26.21
CA ARG A 178 0.55 11.82 -25.62
C ARG A 178 1.57 12.16 -26.70
N THR A 179 2.05 13.40 -26.71
CA THR A 179 3.05 13.87 -27.68
C THR A 179 4.47 13.76 -27.17
N GLU A 180 4.66 13.92 -25.85
CA GLU A 180 5.97 13.95 -25.21
C GLU A 180 6.18 12.71 -24.35
N LYS A 181 7.37 12.11 -24.43
CA LYS A 181 7.75 10.99 -23.54
C LYS A 181 7.98 11.51 -22.13
N THR A 182 7.66 10.67 -21.16
CA THR A 182 7.96 10.88 -19.75
C THR A 182 9.39 10.43 -19.45
N LEU A 183 9.79 10.52 -18.18
CA LEU A 183 11.07 9.98 -17.71
C LEU A 183 11.07 8.44 -17.61
N PHE A 184 9.90 7.79 -17.68
CA PHE A 184 9.78 6.34 -17.59
C PHE A 184 10.01 5.70 -18.95
N LEU A 185 10.66 4.53 -18.94
CA LEU A 185 10.89 3.77 -20.16
C LEU A 185 9.56 3.17 -20.66
N ASN A 186 9.45 3.03 -21.98
CA ASN A 186 8.32 2.36 -22.64
C ASN A 186 6.95 3.02 -22.35
N ASP A 187 6.87 4.35 -22.48
CA ASP A 187 5.59 5.05 -22.52
C ASP A 187 4.67 4.50 -23.62
N ILE A 188 3.41 4.27 -23.26
CA ILE A 188 2.37 3.86 -24.19
C ILE A 188 1.69 5.11 -24.73
N MET A 189 2.17 5.60 -25.86
CA MET A 189 1.79 6.92 -26.40
C MET A 189 0.33 7.05 -26.86
N THR A 190 -0.39 5.93 -27.01
CA THR A 190 -1.80 5.89 -27.42
C THR A 190 -2.58 4.97 -26.49
N LEU A 191 -3.67 5.44 -25.91
CA LEU A 191 -4.54 4.67 -25.03
C LEU A 191 -5.97 4.64 -25.56
N GLN A 192 -6.68 3.55 -25.27
CA GLN A 192 -8.11 3.45 -25.46
C GLN A 192 -8.81 3.69 -24.12
N LEU A 193 -9.68 4.70 -24.08
CA LEU A 193 -10.65 4.92 -23.03
C LEU A 193 -11.94 4.18 -23.37
N ASN A 194 -12.46 3.43 -22.41
CA ASN A 194 -13.83 2.92 -22.45
C ASN A 194 -14.54 3.31 -21.15
N VAL A 195 -15.77 3.81 -21.27
CA VAL A 195 -16.62 4.21 -20.15
C VAL A 195 -17.98 3.53 -20.33
N ILE A 196 -18.41 2.82 -19.30
CA ILE A 196 -19.61 1.97 -19.31
C ILE A 196 -20.52 2.41 -18.16
N TYR A 197 -21.76 2.74 -18.47
CA TYR A 197 -22.79 3.04 -17.48
C TYR A 197 -23.50 1.75 -17.07
N GLU A 198 -22.88 1.02 -16.14
CA GLU A 198 -23.30 -0.33 -15.76
C GLU A 198 -24.67 -0.37 -15.09
N THR A 199 -24.86 0.46 -14.05
CA THR A 199 -26.11 0.55 -13.30
C THR A 199 -26.39 2.00 -12.92
N ALA A 200 -27.52 2.26 -12.27
CA ALA A 200 -27.81 3.61 -11.77
C ALA A 200 -26.74 4.12 -10.79
N GLY A 201 -26.15 3.21 -10.01
CA GLY A 201 -25.17 3.54 -8.97
C GLY A 201 -23.75 3.07 -9.26
N ARG A 202 -23.46 2.49 -10.43
CA ARG A 202 -22.15 1.94 -10.77
C ARG A 202 -21.68 2.39 -12.14
N LEU A 203 -20.57 3.10 -12.15
CA LEU A 203 -19.81 3.51 -13.33
C LEU A 203 -18.57 2.64 -13.45
N HIS A 204 -18.24 2.20 -14.66
CA HIS A 204 -17.01 1.48 -14.96
C HIS A 204 -16.23 2.22 -16.05
N PHE A 205 -14.92 2.40 -15.89
CA PHE A 205 -14.09 2.91 -16.96
C PHE A 205 -12.71 2.26 -16.97
N THR A 206 -12.15 2.09 -18.18
CA THR A 206 -10.83 1.49 -18.38
C THR A 206 -9.98 2.36 -19.28
N LEU A 207 -8.67 2.42 -18.99
CA LEU A 207 -7.64 2.88 -19.91
C LEU A 207 -6.75 1.70 -20.27
N LYS A 208 -6.68 1.36 -21.56
CA LYS A 208 -5.96 0.19 -22.06
C LYS A 208 -5.02 0.58 -23.20
N ASP A 209 -4.00 -0.22 -23.42
CA ASP A 209 -3.22 -0.18 -24.66
C ASP A 209 -4.04 -0.84 -25.79
N PRO A 210 -4.40 -0.12 -26.86
CA PRO A 210 -5.16 -0.70 -27.97
C PRO A 210 -4.33 -1.64 -28.86
N ARG A 211 -2.99 -1.56 -28.78
CA ARG A 211 -2.08 -2.32 -29.66
C ARG A 211 -1.61 -3.62 -29.03
N SER A 212 -1.52 -3.66 -27.70
CA SER A 212 -1.02 -4.81 -26.96
C SER A 212 -1.92 -5.18 -25.80
N LYS A 213 -2.23 -6.48 -25.68
CA LYS A 213 -2.96 -7.00 -24.53
C LYS A 213 -2.05 -6.98 -23.31
N ARG A 214 -2.43 -6.19 -22.31
CA ARG A 214 -1.74 -6.11 -21.01
C ARG A 214 -2.39 -7.06 -20.01
N TYR A 215 -1.70 -7.31 -18.90
CA TYR A 215 -2.26 -8.08 -17.79
C TYR A 215 -3.51 -7.39 -17.23
N GLU A 216 -4.59 -8.17 -17.10
CA GLU A 216 -5.84 -7.80 -16.44
C GLU A 216 -6.12 -8.85 -15.36
N VAL A 217 -6.67 -8.44 -14.23
CA VAL A 217 -6.92 -9.34 -13.09
C VAL A 217 -7.98 -10.38 -13.50
N PRO A 218 -7.69 -11.70 -13.41
CA PRO A 218 -8.58 -12.74 -13.90
C PRO A 218 -9.67 -13.08 -12.87
N ILE A 219 -10.61 -12.15 -12.66
CA ILE A 219 -11.79 -12.39 -11.84
C ILE A 219 -13.06 -12.23 -12.67
N ASP A 220 -14.08 -13.00 -12.33
CA ASP A 220 -15.40 -12.85 -12.94
C ASP A 220 -16.07 -11.58 -12.39
N VAL A 221 -16.27 -10.61 -13.28
CA VAL A 221 -16.99 -9.36 -13.00
C VAL A 221 -18.32 -9.33 -13.77
N PRO A 222 -19.32 -8.55 -13.30
CA PRO A 222 -20.58 -8.39 -14.02
C PRO A 222 -20.37 -7.94 -15.47
N LYS A 223 -20.94 -8.69 -16.43
CA LYS A 223 -20.89 -8.31 -17.85
C LYS A 223 -22.12 -7.47 -18.21
N VAL A 224 -21.89 -6.23 -18.64
CA VAL A 224 -22.96 -5.31 -19.01
C VAL A 224 -23.12 -5.20 -20.53
N THR A 225 -24.33 -5.48 -21.01
CA THR A 225 -24.68 -5.38 -22.44
C THR A 225 -25.61 -4.21 -22.78
N LYS A 226 -26.20 -3.57 -21.76
CA LYS A 226 -27.13 -2.44 -21.92
C LYS A 226 -26.76 -1.32 -20.97
N ARG A 227 -26.86 -0.08 -21.45
CA ARG A 227 -26.73 1.13 -20.64
C ARG A 227 -27.80 1.16 -19.55
N ALA A 228 -27.44 1.61 -18.36
CA ALA A 228 -28.41 1.93 -17.31
C ALA A 228 -29.45 2.97 -17.79
N SER A 229 -30.73 2.74 -17.50
CA SER A 229 -31.83 3.65 -17.88
C SER A 229 -31.79 4.97 -17.12
N THR A 230 -31.25 4.95 -15.90
CA THR A 230 -31.03 6.12 -15.04
C THR A 230 -29.61 6.10 -14.50
N GLN A 231 -29.06 7.26 -14.16
CA GLN A 231 -27.74 7.42 -13.55
C GLN A 231 -27.85 8.40 -12.38
N LEU A 232 -27.25 8.01 -11.24
CA LEU A 232 -27.07 8.87 -10.06
C LEU A 232 -25.88 9.82 -10.20
N TYR A 233 -25.16 9.74 -11.32
CA TYR A 233 -23.92 10.45 -11.59
C TYR A 233 -23.92 11.07 -12.98
N THR A 234 -23.07 12.08 -13.16
CA THR A 234 -22.72 12.66 -14.45
C THR A 234 -21.23 12.53 -14.69
N VAL A 235 -20.83 12.23 -15.93
CA VAL A 235 -19.41 12.13 -16.32
C VAL A 235 -19.09 13.25 -17.30
N LYS A 236 -18.06 14.03 -16.99
CA LYS A 236 -17.51 15.09 -17.85
C LYS A 236 -16.05 14.76 -18.18
N PHE A 237 -15.58 15.26 -19.32
CA PHE A 237 -14.23 15.04 -19.80
C PHE A 237 -13.52 16.37 -20.01
N SER A 238 -12.31 16.49 -19.49
CA SER A 238 -11.34 17.48 -19.94
C SER A 238 -10.57 16.90 -21.11
N PHE A 239 -10.36 17.70 -22.17
CA PHE A 239 -9.76 17.22 -23.42
C PHE A 239 -8.26 17.49 -23.51
N ARG A 240 -7.79 18.62 -22.96
CA ARG A 240 -6.40 19.08 -23.03
C ARG A 240 -6.02 19.84 -21.74
N PRO A 241 -5.36 19.19 -20.76
CA PRO A 241 -5.06 17.76 -20.71
C PRO A 241 -6.31 16.89 -20.49
N PHE A 242 -6.20 15.60 -20.78
CA PHE A 242 -7.23 14.59 -20.51
C PHE A 242 -7.52 14.50 -19.02
N GLY A 243 -8.80 14.41 -18.66
CA GLY A 243 -9.22 13.96 -17.34
C GLY A 243 -10.70 13.62 -17.30
N ILE A 244 -11.09 12.79 -16.34
CA ILE A 244 -12.47 12.38 -16.10
C ILE A 244 -12.95 13.05 -14.80
N ILE A 245 -14.11 13.68 -14.88
CA ILE A 245 -14.77 14.33 -13.74
C ILE A 245 -16.11 13.63 -13.53
N ILE A 246 -16.29 13.02 -12.36
CA ILE A 246 -17.51 12.33 -11.96
C ILE A 246 -18.18 13.16 -10.88
N GLN A 247 -19.44 13.53 -11.12
CA GLN A 247 -20.23 14.31 -10.16
C GLN A 247 -21.48 13.57 -9.76
N ARG A 248 -21.88 13.72 -8.50
CA ARG A 248 -23.19 13.28 -8.01
C ARG A 248 -24.28 14.13 -8.65
N LYS A 249 -25.27 13.48 -9.27
CA LYS A 249 -26.30 14.19 -10.04
C LYS A 249 -27.25 15.00 -9.17
N SER A 250 -27.51 14.58 -7.93
CA SER A 250 -28.48 15.21 -7.04
C SER A 250 -28.04 16.58 -6.49
N ASN A 251 -26.74 16.77 -6.20
CA ASN A 251 -26.20 17.97 -5.57
C ASN A 251 -25.05 18.61 -6.35
N GLY A 252 -24.57 18.00 -7.44
CA GLY A 252 -23.47 18.51 -8.26
C GLY A 252 -22.07 18.32 -7.66
N LEU A 253 -21.96 17.65 -6.49
CA LEU A 253 -20.68 17.43 -5.81
C LEU A 253 -19.73 16.62 -6.69
N VAL A 254 -18.48 17.09 -6.81
CA VAL A 254 -17.42 16.38 -7.53
C VAL A 254 -16.90 15.25 -6.64
N LEU A 255 -17.09 14.02 -7.09
CA LEU A 255 -16.67 12.81 -6.36
C LEU A 255 -15.23 12.43 -6.72
N LEU A 256 -14.91 12.52 -8.00
CA LEU A 256 -13.63 12.17 -8.58
C LEU A 256 -13.32 13.18 -9.69
N ASN A 257 -12.13 13.77 -9.66
CA ASN A 257 -11.64 14.65 -10.71
C ASN A 257 -10.17 14.34 -10.99
N THR A 258 -9.90 13.71 -12.13
CA THR A 258 -8.53 13.33 -12.50
C THR A 258 -7.72 14.43 -13.18
N THR A 259 -8.29 15.63 -13.39
CA THR A 259 -7.54 16.76 -14.00
C THR A 259 -6.53 17.37 -13.04
N VAL A 260 -6.53 16.95 -11.77
CA VAL A 260 -5.64 17.48 -10.72
C VAL A 260 -4.17 17.12 -10.94
N GLY A 261 -3.89 16.07 -11.73
CA GLY A 261 -2.53 15.65 -12.05
C GLY A 261 -2.44 15.00 -13.43
N PRO A 262 -1.23 14.94 -14.02
CA PRO A 262 -1.03 14.31 -15.32
C PRO A 262 -1.17 12.78 -15.23
N LEU A 263 -1.68 12.18 -16.31
CA LEU A 263 -1.76 10.74 -16.49
C LEU A 263 -0.39 10.21 -16.93
N PHE A 264 0.14 9.21 -16.23
CA PHE A 264 1.29 8.43 -16.70
C PHE A 264 0.84 7.03 -17.05
N TYR A 265 1.30 6.52 -18.20
CA TYR A 265 0.99 5.18 -18.65
C TYR A 265 2.17 4.62 -19.45
N ALA A 266 3.14 4.10 -18.73
CA ALA A 266 4.26 3.33 -19.24
C ALA A 266 4.09 1.85 -18.91
N ASP A 267 4.91 0.99 -19.52
CA ASP A 267 4.81 -0.46 -19.35
C ASP A 267 4.88 -0.91 -17.88
N GLN A 268 5.76 -0.29 -17.08
CA GLN A 268 5.95 -0.60 -15.66
C GLN A 268 5.75 0.62 -14.74
N PHE A 269 5.03 1.64 -15.21
CA PHE A 269 4.65 2.77 -14.37
C PHE A 269 3.33 3.38 -14.86
N LEU A 270 2.27 3.20 -14.07
CA LEU A 270 0.99 3.84 -14.30
C LEU A 270 0.69 4.76 -13.12
N GLN A 271 0.30 6.00 -13.42
CA GLN A 271 -0.10 6.97 -12.41
C GLN A 271 -1.36 7.71 -12.82
N ILE A 272 -2.32 7.78 -11.92
CA ILE A 272 -3.50 8.64 -12.05
C ILE A 272 -3.86 9.20 -10.68
N SER A 273 -4.16 10.50 -10.66
CA SER A 273 -4.51 11.25 -9.46
C SER A 273 -5.98 11.67 -9.51
N THR A 274 -6.59 11.91 -8.35
CA THR A 274 -7.92 12.50 -8.25
C THR A 274 -8.08 13.36 -7.01
N SER A 275 -8.87 14.43 -7.09
CA SER A 275 -9.44 15.05 -5.87
C SER A 275 -10.37 14.08 -5.14
N LEU A 276 -10.51 14.24 -3.84
CA LEU A 276 -11.51 13.54 -3.02
C LEU A 276 -12.62 14.51 -2.61
N ALA A 277 -13.86 14.01 -2.49
CA ALA A 277 -14.99 14.85 -2.08
C ALA A 277 -14.91 15.34 -0.62
N SER A 278 -14.17 14.63 0.23
CA SER A 278 -13.90 15.01 1.62
C SER A 278 -12.61 14.36 2.11
N LYS A 279 -12.24 14.64 3.36
CA LYS A 279 -11.08 14.03 4.05
C LYS A 279 -11.42 12.69 4.72
N HIS A 280 -12.69 12.31 4.74
CA HIS A 280 -13.19 11.13 5.47
C HIS A 280 -13.13 9.88 4.57
N ILE A 281 -11.91 9.41 4.32
CA ILE A 281 -11.62 8.24 3.49
C ILE A 281 -11.27 7.00 4.33
N SER A 282 -11.82 5.85 3.97
CA SER A 282 -11.58 4.54 4.60
C SER A 282 -11.35 3.45 3.57
N GLY A 283 -10.67 2.36 3.94
CA GLY A 283 -10.39 1.22 3.06
C GLY A 283 -8.90 1.03 2.84
N LEU A 284 -8.51 0.68 1.61
CA LEU A 284 -7.13 0.51 1.15
C LEU A 284 -6.31 -0.49 1.98
N GLY A 285 -6.93 -1.52 2.56
CA GLY A 285 -6.21 -2.53 3.35
C GLY A 285 -5.22 -3.38 2.54
N GLU A 286 -4.28 -4.08 3.16
CA GLU A 286 -4.14 -4.28 4.60
C GLU A 286 -2.98 -3.46 5.20
N HIS A 287 -3.30 -2.62 6.18
CA HIS A 287 -2.33 -1.82 6.95
C HIS A 287 -2.80 -1.68 8.40
N MET A 288 -1.85 -1.48 9.31
CA MET A 288 -2.15 -1.15 10.71
C MET A 288 -2.37 0.37 10.84
N THR A 289 -3.60 0.82 10.57
CA THR A 289 -4.00 2.24 10.59
C THR A 289 -5.36 2.42 11.27
N ASN A 290 -5.73 3.68 11.51
CA ASN A 290 -7.11 4.02 11.88
C ASN A 290 -8.06 3.72 10.70
N LEU A 291 -9.33 3.44 11.00
CA LEU A 291 -10.35 3.20 9.97
C LEU A 291 -10.50 4.39 9.01
N VAL A 292 -10.52 5.61 9.55
CA VAL A 292 -10.41 6.84 8.76
C VAL A 292 -8.93 7.12 8.55
N LEU A 293 -8.50 7.10 7.29
CA LEU A 293 -7.10 7.23 6.91
C LEU A 293 -6.63 8.67 7.06
N ASN A 294 -5.35 8.83 7.39
CA ASN A 294 -4.71 10.14 7.41
C ASN A 294 -4.49 10.60 5.96
N VAL A 295 -4.96 11.81 5.63
CA VAL A 295 -4.74 12.44 4.31
C VAL A 295 -3.54 13.38 4.30
N ASN A 296 -2.77 13.46 5.39
CA ASN A 296 -1.59 14.29 5.47
C ASN A 296 -0.35 13.55 4.98
N TRP A 297 -0.12 13.57 3.65
CA TRP A 297 1.06 13.00 2.99
C TRP A 297 1.32 11.54 3.39
N THR A 298 0.28 10.72 3.31
CA THR A 298 0.32 9.32 3.71
C THR A 298 0.50 8.42 2.50
N GLN A 299 1.46 7.50 2.58
CA GLN A 299 1.69 6.47 1.57
C GLN A 299 1.22 5.12 2.12
N LEU A 300 0.36 4.44 1.36
CA LEU A 300 -0.08 3.08 1.62
C LEU A 300 0.41 2.18 0.49
N THR A 301 1.27 1.21 0.81
CA THR A 301 1.81 0.27 -0.18
C THR A 301 0.99 -1.01 -0.20
N HIS A 302 0.55 -1.44 -1.37
CA HIS A 302 -0.06 -2.75 -1.61
C HIS A 302 0.95 -3.68 -2.26
N TRP A 303 1.46 -4.60 -1.46
CA TRP A 303 2.28 -5.72 -1.87
C TRP A 303 2.20 -6.77 -0.76
N ASN A 304 1.54 -7.90 -1.01
CA ASN A 304 1.28 -8.88 0.05
C ASN A 304 2.59 -9.39 0.64
N ARG A 305 2.73 -9.28 1.96
CA ARG A 305 3.96 -9.59 2.67
C ARG A 305 3.68 -10.24 4.01
N ASP A 306 4.31 -11.39 4.22
CA ASP A 306 4.40 -12.02 5.53
C ASP A 306 5.32 -11.18 6.46
N GLN A 307 4.69 -10.51 7.41
CA GLN A 307 5.32 -9.83 8.54
C GLN A 307 4.28 -9.54 9.62
N GLY A 308 4.72 -9.51 10.89
CA GLY A 308 3.86 -9.09 11.99
C GLY A 308 3.27 -7.68 11.77
N PRO A 309 2.00 -7.42 12.13
CA PRO A 309 1.37 -6.12 11.90
C PRO A 309 2.13 -4.99 12.61
N ARG A 310 2.48 -3.97 11.83
CA ARG A 310 3.13 -2.75 12.32
C ARG A 310 2.70 -1.55 11.48
N PRO A 311 2.71 -0.32 12.04
CA PRO A 311 2.42 0.88 11.28
C PRO A 311 3.39 1.08 10.10
N ASN A 312 2.94 1.79 9.06
CA ASN A 312 3.74 2.18 7.89
C ASN A 312 4.37 1.00 7.13
N ALA A 313 3.66 -0.13 7.05
CA ALA A 313 4.13 -1.31 6.33
C ALA A 313 2.98 -2.01 5.59
N ASN A 314 3.27 -2.54 4.40
CA ASN A 314 2.37 -3.39 3.61
C ASN A 314 2.19 -4.76 4.27
N LEU A 315 0.97 -5.21 4.55
CA LEU A 315 0.73 -6.47 5.28
C LEU A 315 0.29 -7.61 4.36
N TYR A 316 -0.53 -8.54 4.85
CA TYR A 316 -0.80 -9.81 4.20
C TYR A 316 -1.72 -9.67 2.98
N GLY A 317 -2.66 -8.73 3.01
CA GLY A 317 -3.63 -8.46 1.94
C GLY A 317 -3.44 -7.13 1.21
N SER A 318 -4.04 -7.05 0.01
CA SER A 318 -4.12 -5.84 -0.81
C SER A 318 -5.53 -5.69 -1.38
N HIS A 319 -6.24 -4.66 -0.94
CA HIS A 319 -7.63 -4.34 -1.28
C HIS A 319 -7.69 -2.91 -1.82
N PRO A 320 -7.54 -2.70 -3.14
CA PRO A 320 -7.52 -1.38 -3.79
C PRO A 320 -8.92 -0.77 -3.92
N PHE A 321 -9.67 -0.76 -2.82
CA PHE A 321 -10.98 -0.14 -2.67
C PHE A 321 -10.94 0.92 -1.57
N TYR A 322 -11.53 2.08 -1.82
CA TYR A 322 -11.76 3.08 -0.79
C TYR A 322 -13.21 3.58 -0.82
N LEU A 323 -13.67 4.03 0.34
CA LEU A 323 -14.96 4.68 0.55
C LEU A 323 -14.71 6.08 1.10
N VAL A 324 -15.41 7.08 0.56
CA VAL A 324 -15.38 8.46 1.04
C VAL A 324 -16.77 8.83 1.55
N MET A 325 -16.84 9.28 2.80
CA MET A 325 -18.02 9.91 3.38
C MET A 325 -18.11 11.35 2.88
N GLU A 326 -19.25 11.76 2.35
CA GLU A 326 -19.54 13.14 1.94
C GLU A 326 -20.10 13.93 3.13
N GLU A 327 -20.01 15.26 3.08
CA GLU A 327 -20.43 16.13 4.19
C GLU A 327 -21.93 16.05 4.49
N ASP A 328 -22.76 15.66 3.51
CA ASP A 328 -24.21 15.49 3.67
C ASP A 328 -24.62 14.10 4.21
N GLY A 329 -23.64 13.26 4.56
CA GLY A 329 -23.86 11.88 5.02
C GLY A 329 -24.01 10.85 3.91
N SER A 330 -24.04 11.28 2.65
CA SER A 330 -23.88 10.39 1.50
C SER A 330 -22.45 9.83 1.46
N ALA A 331 -22.21 8.86 0.59
CA ALA A 331 -20.90 8.28 0.36
C ALA A 331 -20.78 7.79 -1.08
N HIS A 332 -19.54 7.65 -1.51
CA HIS A 332 -19.19 6.92 -2.72
C HIS A 332 -17.97 6.03 -2.46
N GLY A 333 -17.80 5.03 -3.31
CA GLY A 333 -16.65 4.13 -3.28
C GLY A 333 -15.96 4.07 -4.62
N VAL A 334 -14.67 3.77 -4.61
CA VAL A 334 -13.87 3.57 -5.81
C VAL A 334 -13.05 2.30 -5.65
N PHE A 335 -13.10 1.44 -6.65
CA PHE A 335 -12.32 0.22 -6.74
C PHE A 335 -11.43 0.26 -7.98
N LEU A 336 -10.13 0.04 -7.80
CA LEU A 336 -9.18 -0.16 -8.88
C LEU A 336 -8.91 -1.66 -9.03
N LEU A 337 -9.37 -2.27 -10.12
CA LEU A 337 -9.13 -3.67 -10.42
C LEU A 337 -7.73 -3.87 -11.01
N ASN A 338 -6.72 -3.81 -10.12
CA ASN A 338 -5.31 -4.02 -10.45
C ASN A 338 -4.61 -4.75 -9.29
N SER A 339 -3.87 -5.81 -9.58
CA SER A 339 -3.17 -6.64 -8.59
C SER A 339 -1.66 -6.42 -8.53
N ASN A 340 -1.10 -5.56 -9.38
CA ASN A 340 0.34 -5.24 -9.34
C ASN A 340 0.71 -4.51 -8.04
N ALA A 341 1.99 -4.53 -7.70
CA ALA A 341 2.51 -3.72 -6.59
C ALA A 341 2.20 -2.24 -6.85
N LYS A 342 1.69 -1.56 -5.84
CA LYS A 342 1.27 -0.16 -5.98
C LYS A 342 1.41 0.63 -4.70
N ASP A 343 1.70 1.91 -4.85
CA ASP A 343 1.59 2.90 -3.80
C ASP A 343 0.32 3.74 -4.02
N ILE A 344 -0.36 4.02 -2.91
CA ILE A 344 -1.49 4.94 -2.85
C ILE A 344 -1.08 6.11 -1.98
N LEU A 345 -1.04 7.30 -2.57
CA LEU A 345 -0.59 8.52 -1.90
C LEU A 345 -1.80 9.40 -1.59
N LEU A 346 -1.99 9.75 -0.32
CA LEU A 346 -3.01 10.66 0.15
C LEU A 346 -2.39 12.00 0.55
N GLN A 347 -2.96 13.10 0.08
CA GLN A 347 -2.48 14.46 0.36
C GLN A 347 -3.61 15.39 0.84
N PRO A 348 -3.31 16.54 1.49
CA PRO A 348 -4.29 17.29 2.28
C PRO A 348 -5.39 18.06 1.52
N THR A 349 -5.24 18.27 0.21
CA THR A 349 -6.12 19.11 -0.61
C THR A 349 -7.61 18.76 -0.63
N PRO A 350 -8.11 17.59 -0.22
CA PRO A 350 -7.59 16.22 -0.23
C PRO A 350 -7.53 15.61 -1.63
N ALA A 351 -6.50 14.81 -1.90
CA ALA A 351 -6.37 14.08 -3.16
C ALA A 351 -5.72 12.72 -2.95
N LEU A 352 -5.92 11.83 -3.92
CA LEU A 352 -5.38 10.49 -3.96
C LEU A 352 -4.64 10.27 -5.26
N THR A 353 -3.43 9.71 -5.20
CA THR A 353 -2.67 9.27 -6.37
C THR A 353 -2.42 7.77 -6.31
N TRP A 354 -2.82 7.06 -7.36
CA TRP A 354 -2.44 5.67 -7.59
C TRP A 354 -1.12 5.63 -8.36
N ARG A 355 -0.13 4.87 -7.90
CA ARG A 355 1.12 4.56 -8.60
C ARG A 355 1.32 3.06 -8.63
N MET A 356 1.38 2.42 -9.79
CA MET A 356 1.50 0.96 -9.89
C MET A 356 2.49 0.53 -10.96
N ILE A 357 3.08 -0.65 -10.78
CA ILE A 357 4.18 -1.16 -11.63
C ILE A 357 3.73 -2.01 -12.83
N GLY A 358 2.45 -1.96 -13.21
CA GLY A 358 1.96 -2.74 -14.36
C GLY A 358 0.44 -2.85 -14.43
N GLY A 359 -0.01 -3.71 -15.35
CA GLY A 359 -1.42 -3.96 -15.61
C GLY A 359 -2.09 -2.83 -16.39
N ILE A 360 -3.38 -2.62 -16.14
CA ILE A 360 -4.19 -1.54 -16.71
C ILE A 360 -4.82 -0.68 -15.61
N LEU A 361 -5.40 0.46 -16.01
CA LEU A 361 -6.28 1.24 -15.15
C LEU A 361 -7.72 0.80 -15.41
N ASP A 362 -8.32 0.08 -14.47
CA ASP A 362 -9.67 -0.45 -14.54
C ASP A 362 -10.42 -0.04 -13.26
N PHE A 363 -11.31 0.94 -13.39
CA PHE A 363 -11.95 1.61 -12.26
C PHE A 363 -13.46 1.38 -12.23
N TYR A 364 -13.96 1.02 -11.05
CA TYR A 364 -15.37 1.06 -10.70
C TYR A 364 -15.62 2.19 -9.71
N VAL A 365 -16.70 2.95 -9.93
CA VAL A 365 -17.16 4.00 -9.03
C VAL A 365 -18.59 3.71 -8.60
N PHE A 366 -18.81 3.66 -7.29
CA PHE A 366 -20.05 3.26 -6.62
C PHE A 366 -20.67 4.47 -5.93
N LEU A 367 -21.92 4.80 -6.23
CA LEU A 367 -22.53 6.09 -5.85
C LEU A 367 -23.29 6.07 -4.52
N GLY A 368 -23.49 4.93 -3.88
CA GLY A 368 -24.27 4.83 -2.65
C GLY A 368 -25.78 5.01 -2.90
N PRO A 369 -26.51 5.80 -2.09
CA PRO A 369 -26.00 7.00 -1.41
C PRO A 369 -25.44 6.76 -0.01
N ASP A 370 -25.89 5.78 0.77
CA ASP A 370 -25.34 5.52 2.10
C ASP A 370 -24.15 4.55 2.05
N PRO A 371 -23.26 4.55 3.07
CA PRO A 371 -22.07 3.71 3.09
C PRO A 371 -22.36 2.21 2.95
N LYS A 372 -23.47 1.71 3.51
CA LYS A 372 -23.82 0.29 3.40
C LYS A 372 -24.18 -0.05 1.95
N THR A 373 -24.87 0.85 1.26
CA THR A 373 -25.19 0.69 -0.16
C THR A 373 -23.93 0.74 -1.04
N VAL A 374 -22.95 1.60 -0.73
CA VAL A 374 -21.64 1.59 -1.40
C VAL A 374 -20.97 0.21 -1.27
N ILE A 375 -20.93 -0.35 -0.06
CA ILE A 375 -20.33 -1.68 0.17
C ILE A 375 -21.10 -2.78 -0.57
N ARG A 376 -22.43 -2.73 -0.62
CA ARG A 376 -23.23 -3.69 -1.44
C ARG A 376 -22.89 -3.58 -2.92
N GLN A 377 -22.83 -2.38 -3.47
CA GLN A 377 -22.47 -2.14 -4.88
C GLN A 377 -21.07 -2.64 -5.21
N TYR A 378 -20.13 -2.56 -4.26
CA TYR A 378 -18.80 -3.14 -4.39
C TYR A 378 -18.84 -4.68 -4.38
N MET A 379 -19.58 -5.29 -3.46
CA MET A 379 -19.78 -6.76 -3.40
C MET A 379 -20.51 -7.31 -4.63
N ASP A 380 -21.36 -6.52 -5.29
CA ASP A 380 -21.95 -6.89 -6.59
C ASP A 380 -20.89 -7.10 -7.69
N VAL A 381 -19.69 -6.53 -7.53
CA VAL A 381 -18.58 -6.69 -8.48
C VAL A 381 -17.63 -7.79 -8.04
N ILE A 382 -17.20 -7.78 -6.77
CA ILE A 382 -16.17 -8.71 -6.28
C ILE A 382 -16.70 -10.04 -5.74
N GLY A 383 -18.03 -10.18 -5.65
CA GLY A 383 -18.70 -11.31 -5.03
C GLY A 383 -19.10 -11.05 -3.58
N TYR A 384 -20.21 -11.66 -3.17
CA TYR A 384 -20.69 -11.61 -1.80
C TYR A 384 -19.90 -12.55 -0.89
N PRO A 385 -19.73 -12.21 0.41
CA PRO A 385 -19.15 -13.13 1.39
C PRO A 385 -19.87 -14.47 1.40
N ILE A 386 -19.11 -15.55 1.54
CA ILE A 386 -19.68 -16.88 1.73
C ILE A 386 -20.50 -16.92 3.03
N MET A 387 -21.56 -17.73 3.05
CA MET A 387 -22.28 -18.00 4.29
C MET A 387 -21.45 -18.94 5.17
N PRO A 388 -20.94 -18.50 6.33
CA PRO A 388 -20.15 -19.36 7.20
C PRO A 388 -21.05 -20.45 7.83
N PRO A 389 -20.53 -21.66 8.07
CA PRO A 389 -21.27 -22.67 8.82
C PRO A 389 -21.49 -22.22 10.26
N TYR A 390 -22.62 -22.58 10.86
CA TYR A 390 -23.02 -22.06 12.18
C TYR A 390 -21.94 -22.26 13.27
N TRP A 391 -21.28 -23.43 13.27
CA TRP A 391 -20.24 -23.74 14.24
C TRP A 391 -19.03 -22.80 14.17
N SER A 392 -18.74 -22.19 13.01
CA SER A 392 -17.55 -21.32 12.87
C SER A 392 -17.73 -19.98 13.59
N LEU A 393 -18.96 -19.64 13.97
CA LEU A 393 -19.29 -18.46 14.78
C LEU A 393 -19.07 -18.70 16.29
N GLY A 394 -18.78 -19.94 16.70
CA GLY A 394 -18.44 -20.27 18.08
C GLY A 394 -17.02 -19.87 18.48
N PHE A 395 -16.66 -20.11 19.73
CA PHE A 395 -15.33 -19.81 20.26
C PHE A 395 -14.29 -20.86 19.82
N HIS A 396 -13.19 -20.39 19.21
CA HIS A 396 -12.06 -21.20 18.77
C HIS A 396 -10.87 -20.97 19.69
N LEU A 397 -10.22 -22.05 20.14
CA LEU A 397 -9.01 -21.99 20.96
C LEU A 397 -7.86 -22.64 20.22
N CYS A 398 -6.80 -21.88 19.99
CA CYS A 398 -5.62 -22.32 19.26
C CYS A 398 -4.35 -21.76 19.89
N ARG A 399 -3.24 -22.47 19.71
CA ARG A 399 -1.90 -21.92 19.87
C ARG A 399 -0.92 -22.71 19.01
N TRP A 400 0.17 -22.07 18.64
CA TRP A 400 1.39 -22.80 18.35
C TRP A 400 1.98 -23.32 19.67
N GLY A 401 2.19 -24.64 19.77
CA GLY A 401 2.85 -25.28 20.91
C GLY A 401 2.04 -26.36 21.63
N TYR A 402 0.95 -26.86 21.04
CA TYR A 402 0.35 -28.13 21.47
C TYR A 402 1.09 -29.29 20.81
N TRP A 403 2.10 -29.83 21.50
CA TRP A 403 3.05 -30.80 20.94
C TRP A 403 2.58 -32.26 20.98
N SER A 404 1.41 -32.55 21.57
CA SER A 404 0.85 -33.90 21.62
C SER A 404 -0.67 -33.87 21.72
N THR A 405 -1.31 -34.97 21.29
CA THR A 405 -2.77 -35.12 21.39
C THR A 405 -3.27 -35.11 22.84
N ASN A 406 -2.46 -35.59 23.80
CA ASN A 406 -2.81 -35.52 25.23
C ASN A 406 -2.92 -34.07 25.73
N ILE A 407 -1.98 -33.20 25.35
CA ILE A 407 -2.04 -31.78 25.71
C ILE A 407 -3.29 -31.15 25.08
N THR A 408 -3.58 -31.44 23.80
CA THR A 408 -4.77 -30.91 23.12
C THR A 408 -6.07 -31.38 23.79
N ARG A 409 -6.18 -32.66 24.20
CA ARG A 409 -7.35 -33.17 24.93
C ARG A 409 -7.51 -32.51 26.30
N GLN A 410 -6.43 -32.36 27.06
CA GLN A 410 -6.44 -31.66 28.35
C GLN A 410 -6.94 -30.22 28.25
N VAL A 411 -6.63 -29.52 27.15
CA VAL A 411 -7.17 -28.17 26.89
C VAL A 411 -8.70 -28.20 26.80
N VAL A 412 -9.27 -29.15 26.05
CA VAL A 412 -10.72 -29.31 25.93
C VAL A 412 -11.35 -29.70 27.27
N GLU A 413 -10.72 -30.62 28.01
CA GLU A 413 -11.17 -31.03 29.35
C GLU A 413 -11.20 -29.86 30.32
N ASN A 414 -10.16 -29.03 30.35
CA ASN A 414 -10.06 -27.86 31.21
C ASN A 414 -11.13 -26.81 30.88
N MET A 415 -11.35 -26.52 29.59
CA MET A 415 -12.42 -25.64 29.13
C MET A 415 -13.80 -26.17 29.54
N THR A 416 -14.02 -27.48 29.41
CA THR A 416 -15.26 -28.15 29.83
C THR A 416 -15.48 -28.02 31.33
N LYS A 417 -14.46 -28.35 32.14
CA LYS A 417 -14.50 -28.28 33.60
C LYS A 417 -14.78 -26.86 34.10
N ALA A 418 -14.29 -25.85 33.38
CA ALA A 418 -14.54 -24.44 33.65
C ALA A 418 -15.86 -23.90 33.08
N ASN A 419 -16.70 -24.75 32.47
CA ASN A 419 -17.94 -24.36 31.77
C ASN A 419 -17.73 -23.27 30.70
N MET A 420 -16.58 -23.28 30.01
CA MET A 420 -16.29 -22.36 28.92
C MET A 420 -16.74 -22.96 27.57
N PRO A 421 -17.62 -22.27 26.82
CA PRO A 421 -18.02 -22.72 25.48
C PRO A 421 -16.82 -22.80 24.53
N GLN A 422 -16.75 -23.89 23.76
CA GLN A 422 -15.74 -24.11 22.71
C GLN A 422 -16.39 -24.91 21.58
N VAL A 423 -16.08 -24.58 20.33
CA VAL A 423 -16.51 -25.38 19.17
C VAL A 423 -15.98 -26.81 19.30
N ARG A 424 -16.86 -27.80 19.10
CA ARG A 424 -16.54 -29.23 19.05
C ARG A 424 -17.17 -29.83 17.80
N GLU A 425 -16.41 -30.58 17.04
CA GLU A 425 -17.01 -31.55 16.12
C GLU A 425 -17.68 -32.63 16.99
N ARG A 426 -18.95 -32.92 16.69
CA ARG A 426 -19.72 -33.97 17.37
C ARG A 426 -19.49 -35.31 16.70
#